data_AF-A0A1B2IX34-F1
#
_entry.id   AF-A0A1B2IX34-F1
#
_cell.length_a   1.000
_cell.length_b   1.000
_cell.length_c   1.000
_cell.angle_alpha   90.00
_cell.angle_beta   90.00
_cell.angle_gamma   90.00
#
_symmetry.space_group_name_H-M   'P 1'
#
loop_
_entity.id
_entity.type
_entity.pdbx_description
1 polymer ?
#
loop_
_entity_poly.entity_id
_entity_poly.type
_entity_poly.pdbx_seq_one_letter_code
_entity_poly.pdbx_strand_id
1 'polypeptide(L)'
;MDSPFLDMHDIDIAAYLQDRYQVPVTIANEANLAAVYHRDFDNRDNQLNNLVLVSIQRGVNTGLLLDHHLYQGGQGRAGELGHVRENGQQLTSTSSEATIISHISNAKGENQLSLAEVKKYHQHRDNTTEMILTDWINQLAQITLNLTSLYDPDEIMYKSPLMDAIPELFDRLKTITTQLSPMQETPTPLSLVAHTKYASLLGGCAMVTRKILDLEDLELNFTPVRERALV
;
A
#
# COMPACT_ATOMS: atom_id res chain seq x y z
N MET A 1 8.10 -1.29 17.46
CA MET A 1 7.46 -0.69 16.28
C MET A 1 6.39 0.23 16.83
N ASP A 2 6.49 1.53 16.57
CA ASP A 2 5.55 2.52 17.07
C ASP A 2 4.45 2.75 16.04
N SER A 3 3.23 3.09 16.47
CA SER A 3 2.13 3.43 15.58
C SER A 3 1.77 4.91 15.75
N PRO A 4 1.79 5.72 14.67
CA PRO A 4 1.31 7.10 14.75
C PRO A 4 -0.23 7.18 14.89
N PHE A 5 -0.91 6.04 14.79
CA PHE A 5 -2.37 5.96 14.79
C PHE A 5 -2.97 5.36 16.07
N LEU A 6 -2.13 4.79 16.94
CA LEU A 6 -2.54 4.16 18.18
C LEU A 6 -1.60 4.61 19.29
N ASP A 7 -2.14 5.21 20.34
CA ASP A 7 -1.37 5.54 21.53
C ASP A 7 -1.08 4.29 22.34
N MET A 8 0.11 3.73 22.13
CA MET A 8 0.53 2.49 22.75
C MET A 8 1.14 2.67 24.15
N HIS A 9 1.29 3.91 24.67
CA HIS A 9 1.85 4.16 26.01
C HIS A 9 3.16 3.39 26.30
N ASP A 10 4.06 3.27 25.32
CA ASP A 10 5.31 2.48 25.40
C ASP A 10 5.12 0.98 25.71
N ILE A 11 3.91 0.43 25.52
CA ILE A 11 3.65 -1.00 25.69
C ILE A 11 4.25 -1.78 24.54
N ASP A 12 5.17 -2.70 24.86
CA ASP A 12 5.59 -3.74 23.92
C ASP A 12 4.48 -4.78 23.75
N ILE A 13 3.61 -4.55 22.77
CA ILE A 13 2.47 -5.42 22.51
C ILE A 13 2.90 -6.82 22.05
N ALA A 14 4.06 -6.95 21.38
CA ALA A 14 4.56 -8.27 20.99
C ALA A 14 4.94 -9.07 22.24
N ALA A 15 5.73 -8.47 23.13
CA ALA A 15 6.13 -9.11 24.39
C ALA A 15 4.91 -9.43 25.26
N TYR A 16 3.96 -8.50 25.37
CA TYR A 16 2.72 -8.72 26.13
C TYR A 16 1.92 -9.91 25.58
N LEU A 17 1.70 -9.97 24.26
CA LEU A 17 0.95 -11.07 23.64
C LEU A 17 1.73 -12.39 23.73
N GLN A 18 3.05 -12.36 23.59
CA GLN A 18 3.90 -13.54 23.71
C GLN A 18 3.87 -14.11 25.13
N ASP A 19 3.94 -13.26 26.17
CA ASP A 19 3.80 -13.68 27.56
C ASP A 19 2.38 -14.21 27.87
N ARG A 20 1.36 -13.55 27.34
CA ARG A 20 -0.04 -13.93 27.57
C ARG A 20 -0.43 -15.27 26.94
N TYR A 21 0.06 -15.56 25.74
CA TYR A 21 -0.39 -16.69 24.91
C TYR A 21 0.67 -17.78 24.72
N GLN A 22 1.93 -17.54 25.13
CA GLN A 22 3.03 -18.51 25.07
C GLN A 22 3.25 -19.07 23.66
N VAL A 23 3.09 -18.22 22.64
CA VAL A 23 3.34 -18.51 21.22
C VAL A 23 4.18 -17.41 20.58
N PRO A 24 4.93 -17.69 19.50
CA PRO A 24 5.65 -16.66 18.76
C PRO A 24 4.71 -15.56 18.26
N VAL A 25 5.07 -14.30 18.51
CA VAL A 25 4.34 -13.12 18.01
C VAL A 25 5.23 -12.34 17.07
N THR A 26 4.68 -11.92 15.93
CA THR A 26 5.38 -11.06 14.97
C THR A 26 4.50 -9.86 14.66
N ILE A 27 5.12 -8.68 14.63
CA ILE A 27 4.48 -7.43 14.21
C ILE A 27 5.08 -7.04 12.87
N ALA A 28 4.23 -6.68 11.91
CA ALA A 28 4.63 -6.13 10.64
C ALA A 28 3.69 -5.00 10.25
N ASN A 29 4.20 -4.06 9.44
CA ASN A 29 3.38 -3.01 8.88
C ASN A 29 2.39 -3.59 7.84
N GLU A 30 1.30 -2.87 7.59
CA GLU A 30 0.22 -3.34 6.73
C GLU A 30 0.66 -3.58 5.27
N ALA A 31 1.54 -2.74 4.74
CA ALA A 31 2.04 -2.83 3.37
C ALA A 31 2.95 -4.05 3.15
N ASN A 32 3.79 -4.38 4.13
CA ASN A 32 4.60 -5.61 4.16
C ASN A 32 3.72 -6.85 4.15
N LEU A 33 2.67 -6.85 4.96
CA LEU A 33 1.72 -7.97 4.98
C LEU A 33 1.00 -8.11 3.64
N ALA A 34 0.59 -7.00 3.02
CA ALA A 34 0.02 -7.03 1.68
C ALA A 34 1.02 -7.56 0.64
N ALA A 35 2.29 -7.17 0.70
CA ALA A 35 3.33 -7.67 -0.19
C ALA A 35 3.55 -9.19 -0.02
N VAL A 36 3.60 -9.67 1.22
CA VAL A 36 3.66 -11.11 1.53
C VAL A 36 2.44 -11.85 0.98
N TYR A 37 1.23 -11.27 1.09
CA TYR A 37 0.03 -11.87 0.50
C TYR A 37 0.16 -12.04 -1.00
N HIS A 38 0.64 -11.02 -1.73
CA HIS A 38 0.83 -11.13 -3.17
C HIS A 38 1.80 -12.26 -3.51
N ARG A 39 2.95 -12.29 -2.84
CA ARG A 39 3.96 -13.33 -3.00
C ARG A 39 3.39 -14.74 -2.82
N ASP A 40 2.57 -14.94 -1.78
CA ASP A 40 2.24 -16.28 -1.29
C ASP A 40 0.86 -16.80 -1.74
N PHE A 41 -0.06 -15.92 -2.17
CA PHE A 41 -1.44 -16.30 -2.55
C PHE A 41 -1.86 -15.84 -3.96
N ASP A 42 -1.31 -14.72 -4.44
CA ASP A 42 -1.74 -14.09 -5.71
C ASP A 42 -0.75 -14.34 -6.85
N ASN A 43 0.40 -14.97 -6.56
CA ASN A 43 1.52 -15.13 -7.50
C ASN A 43 1.37 -16.28 -8.51
N ARG A 44 0.16 -16.53 -9.02
CA ARG A 44 -0.13 -17.77 -9.76
C ARG A 44 0.47 -17.84 -11.18
N ASP A 45 0.88 -16.72 -11.78
CA ASP A 45 1.35 -16.70 -13.18
C ASP A 45 2.60 -15.82 -13.47
N ASN A 46 3.07 -14.99 -12.53
CA ASN A 46 4.26 -14.14 -12.72
C ASN A 46 5.22 -14.32 -11.54
N GLN A 47 6.43 -14.84 -11.74
CA GLN A 47 7.48 -14.86 -10.71
C GLN A 47 8.06 -13.45 -10.51
N LEU A 48 7.28 -12.54 -9.92
CA LEU A 48 7.77 -11.21 -9.54
C LEU A 48 8.78 -11.38 -8.41
N ASN A 49 10.05 -11.15 -8.72
CA ASN A 49 11.14 -11.20 -7.76
C ASN A 49 11.24 -9.86 -7.03
N ASN A 50 11.07 -8.77 -7.75
CA ASN A 50 11.17 -7.41 -7.23
C ASN A 50 9.83 -6.70 -7.35
N LEU A 51 9.18 -6.45 -6.22
CA LEU A 51 7.87 -5.81 -6.16
C LEU A 51 7.89 -4.67 -5.15
N VAL A 52 7.34 -3.52 -5.55
CA VAL A 52 7.01 -2.43 -4.63
C VAL A 52 5.49 -2.35 -4.51
N LEU A 53 4.95 -2.67 -3.33
CA LEU A 53 3.54 -2.44 -3.02
C LEU A 53 3.39 -1.11 -2.30
N VAL A 54 2.65 -0.17 -2.86
CA VAL A 54 2.33 1.14 -2.28
C VAL A 54 0.92 1.10 -1.68
N SER A 55 0.81 1.19 -0.36
CA SER A 55 -0.45 1.27 0.38
C SER A 55 -0.73 2.72 0.77
N ILE A 56 -1.86 3.26 0.30
CA ILE A 56 -2.30 4.64 0.52
C ILE A 56 -3.66 4.61 1.20
N GLN A 57 -3.71 4.98 2.48
CA GLN A 57 -4.95 5.02 3.27
C GLN A 57 -4.87 6.19 4.29
N ARG A 58 -4.72 5.87 5.57
CA ARG A 58 -4.43 6.87 6.63
C ARG A 58 -2.99 7.36 6.59
N GLY A 59 -2.09 6.56 6.03
CA GLY A 59 -0.71 6.89 5.76
C GLY A 59 -0.33 6.47 4.35
N VAL A 60 0.94 6.69 4.00
CA VAL A 60 1.55 6.19 2.77
C VAL A 60 2.66 5.24 3.19
N ASN A 61 2.58 3.98 2.83
CA ASN A 61 3.60 2.97 3.20
C ASN A 61 3.92 2.12 1.99
N THR A 62 5.11 1.52 1.99
CA THR A 62 5.47 0.51 1.00
C THR A 62 5.87 -0.80 1.64
N GLY A 63 5.47 -1.90 0.98
CA GLY A 63 6.01 -3.23 1.18
C GLY A 63 6.98 -3.52 0.04
N LEU A 64 8.19 -3.98 0.38
CA LEU A 64 9.25 -4.23 -0.58
C LEU A 64 9.52 -5.73 -0.62
N LEU A 65 9.30 -6.37 -1.78
CA LEU A 65 9.88 -7.68 -2.06
C LEU A 65 11.09 -7.44 -2.94
N LEU A 66 12.26 -7.88 -2.50
CA LEU A 66 13.51 -7.84 -3.26
C LEU A 66 14.04 -9.27 -3.31
N ASP A 67 14.38 -9.75 -4.51
CA ASP A 67 14.75 -11.15 -4.75
C ASP A 67 13.76 -12.14 -4.11
N HIS A 68 12.46 -11.87 -4.21
CA HIS A 68 11.35 -12.66 -3.67
C HIS A 68 11.25 -12.66 -2.12
N HIS A 69 12.11 -11.90 -1.43
CA HIS A 69 12.13 -11.79 0.03
C HIS A 69 11.57 -10.45 0.49
N LEU A 70 10.82 -10.46 1.60
CA LEU A 70 10.37 -9.23 2.22
C LEU A 70 11.55 -8.45 2.79
N TYR A 71 11.82 -7.27 2.23
CA TYR A 71 12.86 -6.38 2.70
C TYR A 71 12.31 -5.43 3.76
N GLN A 72 12.78 -5.60 5.01
CA GLN A 72 12.33 -4.82 6.17
C GLN A 72 13.36 -3.76 6.61
N GLY A 73 14.57 -3.79 6.07
CA GLY A 73 15.68 -2.91 6.47
C GLY A 73 16.24 -3.24 7.86
N GLY A 74 17.35 -2.59 8.24
CA GLY A 74 18.12 -2.94 9.45
C GLY A 74 17.38 -2.73 10.79
N GLN A 75 16.30 -1.94 10.80
CA GLN A 75 15.47 -1.71 12.00
C GLN A 75 13.98 -2.01 11.76
N GLY A 76 13.62 -2.70 10.68
CA GLY A 76 12.21 -2.95 10.34
C GLY A 76 11.45 -1.71 9.82
N ARG A 77 12.17 -0.67 9.41
CA ARG A 77 11.64 0.65 8.97
C ARG A 77 11.69 0.87 7.46
N ALA A 78 12.11 -0.14 6.69
CA ALA A 78 12.07 -0.02 5.24
C ALA A 78 10.63 0.19 4.77
N GLY A 79 10.47 1.04 3.76
CA GLY A 79 9.17 1.34 3.17
C GLY A 79 8.28 2.30 3.96
N GLU A 80 8.83 3.05 4.93
CA GLU A 80 8.14 4.18 5.59
C GLU A 80 7.99 5.40 4.66
N LEU A 81 7.44 5.21 3.45
CA LEU A 81 7.34 6.22 2.40
C LEU A 81 6.64 7.50 2.86
N GLY A 82 5.67 7.38 3.75
CA GLY A 82 4.94 8.48 4.34
C GLY A 82 5.78 9.45 5.16
N HIS A 83 6.99 9.05 5.58
CA HIS A 83 7.95 9.91 6.29
C HIS A 83 8.88 10.68 5.34
N VAL A 84 8.93 10.32 4.06
CA VAL A 84 9.65 11.09 3.03
C VAL A 84 9.08 12.50 3.01
N ARG A 85 9.97 13.49 2.86
CA ARG A 85 9.60 14.90 2.88
C ARG A 85 9.68 15.49 1.49
N GLU A 86 8.61 16.16 1.08
CA GLU A 86 8.55 16.98 -0.12
C GLU A 86 8.14 18.39 0.30
N ASN A 87 8.90 19.40 -0.14
CA ASN A 87 8.67 20.81 0.21
C ASN A 87 8.53 21.05 1.73
N GLY A 88 9.28 20.29 2.53
CA GLY A 88 9.28 20.41 3.99
C GLY A 88 8.10 19.72 4.69
N GLN A 89 7.17 19.08 3.97
CA GLN A 89 6.04 18.34 4.54
C GLN A 89 6.22 16.83 4.32
N GLN A 90 5.69 16.01 5.21
CA GLN A 90 5.71 14.55 5.06
C GLN A 90 4.70 14.11 4.00
N LEU A 91 5.02 13.08 3.21
CA LEU A 91 4.09 12.53 2.21
C LEU A 91 2.77 12.07 2.84
N THR A 92 2.78 11.56 4.07
CA THR A 92 1.52 11.23 4.79
C THR A 92 0.61 12.46 4.92
N SER A 93 1.18 13.63 5.20
CA SER A 93 0.44 14.88 5.38
C SER A 93 -0.03 15.53 4.07
N THR A 94 0.41 15.04 2.91
CA THR A 94 0.05 15.60 1.60
C THR A 94 -0.71 14.63 0.71
N SER A 95 -0.45 13.33 0.83
CA SER A 95 -0.79 12.34 -0.20
C SER A 95 -1.51 11.09 0.33
N SER A 96 -1.74 10.99 1.65
CA SER A 96 -2.62 9.95 2.18
C SER A 96 -4.06 10.20 1.74
N GLU A 97 -4.86 9.14 1.58
CA GLU A 97 -6.27 9.30 1.21
C GLU A 97 -7.05 10.11 2.26
N ALA A 98 -6.75 9.89 3.54
CA ALA A 98 -7.35 10.66 4.63
C ALA A 98 -7.10 12.16 4.45
N THR A 99 -5.89 12.56 4.05
CA THR A 99 -5.54 13.95 3.73
C THR A 99 -6.31 14.45 2.52
N ILE A 100 -6.34 13.69 1.42
CA ILE A 100 -7.02 14.11 0.18
C ILE A 100 -8.52 14.30 0.40
N ILE A 101 -9.17 13.37 1.09
CA ILE A 101 -10.58 13.46 1.46
C ILE A 101 -10.82 14.68 2.38
N SER A 102 -9.92 14.94 3.33
CA SER A 102 -9.99 16.13 4.19
C SER A 102 -9.86 17.43 3.40
N HIS A 103 -8.94 17.50 2.44
CA HIS A 103 -8.79 18.66 1.55
C HIS A 103 -10.06 18.92 0.73
N ILE A 104 -10.67 17.88 0.16
CA ILE A 104 -11.93 18.01 -0.59
C ILE A 104 -13.05 18.46 0.35
N SER A 105 -13.16 17.86 1.54
CA SER A 105 -14.16 18.22 2.55
C SER A 105 -14.08 19.70 2.92
N ASN A 106 -12.88 20.17 3.26
CA ASN A 106 -12.63 21.56 3.63
C ASN A 106 -12.93 22.52 2.47
N ALA A 107 -12.53 22.18 1.24
CA ALA A 107 -12.79 22.99 0.07
C ALA A 107 -14.28 23.06 -0.30
N LYS A 108 -15.08 22.08 0.12
CA LYS A 108 -16.54 22.04 -0.04
C LYS A 108 -17.29 22.72 1.12
N GLY A 109 -16.62 23.00 2.24
CA GLY A 109 -17.28 23.43 3.46
C GLY A 109 -18.13 22.33 4.10
N GLU A 110 -17.81 21.07 3.82
CA GLU A 110 -18.50 19.90 4.35
C GLU A 110 -17.68 19.23 5.45
N ASN A 111 -18.37 18.65 6.42
CA ASN A 111 -17.71 17.96 7.50
C ASN A 111 -17.47 16.49 7.14
N GLN A 112 -16.20 16.11 6.96
CA GLN A 112 -15.73 14.74 6.80
C GLN A 112 -16.50 13.92 5.74
N LEU A 113 -16.18 14.14 4.47
CA LEU A 113 -16.73 13.36 3.36
C LEU A 113 -16.35 11.88 3.47
N SER A 114 -17.28 11.03 3.06
CA SER A 114 -17.05 9.61 2.79
C SER A 114 -16.48 9.38 1.40
N LEU A 115 -15.88 8.20 1.17
CA LEU A 115 -15.43 7.76 -0.16
C LEU A 115 -16.57 7.80 -1.20
N ALA A 116 -17.79 7.47 -0.78
CA ALA A 116 -18.96 7.49 -1.66
C ALA A 116 -19.33 8.92 -2.10
N GLU A 117 -19.17 9.91 -1.22
CA GLU A 117 -19.42 11.31 -1.55
C GLU A 117 -18.33 11.90 -2.44
N VAL A 118 -17.05 11.58 -2.17
CA VAL A 118 -15.95 11.96 -3.08
C VAL A 118 -16.15 11.36 -4.47
N LYS A 119 -16.55 10.09 -4.56
CA LYS A 119 -16.93 9.45 -5.83
C LYS A 119 -18.08 10.19 -6.52
N LYS A 120 -19.12 10.58 -5.77
CA LYS A 120 -20.24 11.34 -6.31
C LYS A 120 -19.78 12.68 -6.90
N TYR A 121 -18.90 13.41 -6.20
CA TYR A 121 -18.33 14.66 -6.71
C TYR A 121 -17.52 14.45 -8.00
N HIS A 122 -16.69 13.41 -8.05
CA HIS A 122 -15.95 13.02 -9.26
C HIS A 122 -16.89 12.72 -10.44
N GLN A 123 -17.95 11.93 -10.21
CA GLN A 123 -18.93 11.57 -11.23
C GLN A 123 -19.66 12.79 -11.81
N HIS A 124 -19.88 13.83 -11.00
CA HIS A 124 -20.49 15.09 -11.44
C HIS A 124 -19.47 16.07 -12.03
N ARG A 125 -18.20 15.67 -12.21
CA ARG A 125 -17.10 16.51 -12.71
C ARG A 125 -16.95 17.80 -11.91
N ASP A 126 -17.10 17.71 -10.59
CA ASP A 126 -16.95 18.86 -9.71
C ASP A 126 -15.53 19.45 -9.82
N ASN A 127 -15.43 20.71 -10.27
CA ASN A 127 -14.15 21.34 -10.59
C ASN A 127 -13.14 21.32 -9.44
N THR A 128 -13.57 21.61 -8.21
CA THR A 128 -12.70 21.64 -7.03
C THR A 128 -12.17 20.24 -6.72
N THR A 129 -13.05 19.24 -6.75
CA THR A 129 -12.71 17.84 -6.50
C THR A 129 -11.76 17.32 -7.58
N GLU A 130 -12.04 17.60 -8.86
CA GLU A 130 -11.17 17.20 -9.96
C GLU A 130 -9.79 17.84 -9.87
N MET A 131 -9.69 19.11 -9.48
CA MET A 131 -8.40 19.79 -9.29
C MET A 131 -7.57 19.09 -8.21
N ILE A 132 -8.14 18.85 -7.04
CA ILE A 132 -7.44 18.18 -5.92
C ILE A 132 -7.03 16.75 -6.30
N LEU A 133 -7.92 15.98 -6.94
CA LEU A 133 -7.60 14.63 -7.41
C LEU A 133 -6.51 14.65 -8.50
N THR A 134 -6.49 15.66 -9.36
CA THR A 134 -5.44 15.84 -10.38
C THR A 134 -4.09 16.07 -9.73
N ASP A 135 -4.01 16.99 -8.77
CA ASP A 135 -2.77 17.29 -8.06
C ASP A 135 -2.25 16.07 -7.30
N TRP A 136 -3.15 15.32 -6.66
CA TRP A 136 -2.82 14.08 -5.99
C TRP A 136 -2.22 13.04 -6.95
N ILE A 137 -2.86 12.81 -8.10
CA ILE A 137 -2.36 11.84 -9.09
C ILE A 137 -1.02 12.28 -9.69
N ASN A 138 -0.81 13.59 -9.91
CA ASN A 138 0.48 14.11 -10.35
C ASN A 138 1.58 13.81 -9.32
N GLN A 139 1.29 13.98 -8.03
CA GLN A 139 2.23 13.68 -6.95
C GLN A 139 2.52 12.17 -6.88
N LEU A 140 1.50 11.32 -6.99
CA LEU A 140 1.68 9.87 -7.02
C LEU A 140 2.46 9.39 -8.25
N ALA A 141 2.32 10.05 -9.40
CA ALA A 141 3.13 9.74 -10.58
C ALA A 141 4.62 10.02 -10.32
N GLN A 142 4.96 11.15 -9.70
CA GLN A 142 6.35 11.45 -9.32
C GLN A 142 6.90 10.43 -8.31
N ILE A 143 6.10 10.04 -7.33
CA ILE A 143 6.45 8.98 -6.38
C ILE A 143 6.71 7.65 -7.12
N THR A 144 5.85 7.28 -8.07
CA THR A 144 6.04 6.08 -8.90
C THR A 144 7.39 6.11 -9.60
N LEU A 145 7.74 7.22 -10.25
CA LEU A 145 9.01 7.36 -10.97
C LEU A 145 10.22 7.28 -10.05
N ASN A 146 10.12 7.85 -8.85
CA ASN A 146 11.16 7.75 -7.83
C ASN A 146 11.33 6.29 -7.39
N LEU A 147 10.24 5.57 -7.13
CA LEU A 147 10.29 4.16 -6.75
C LEU A 147 10.87 3.29 -7.86
N THR A 148 10.46 3.52 -9.12
CA THR A 148 11.07 2.88 -10.29
C THR A 148 12.58 3.14 -10.35
N SER A 149 13.01 4.39 -10.17
CA SER A 149 14.43 4.75 -10.26
C SER A 149 15.27 4.20 -9.09
N LEU A 150 14.67 4.03 -7.92
CA LEU A 150 15.36 3.57 -6.70
C LEU A 150 15.44 2.05 -6.61
N TYR A 151 14.39 1.34 -7.04
CA TYR A 151 14.25 -0.09 -6.82
C TYR A 151 14.28 -0.93 -8.09
N ASP A 152 14.07 -0.32 -9.26
CA ASP A 152 13.93 -1.00 -10.55
C ASP A 152 13.08 -2.29 -10.47
N PRO A 153 11.83 -2.20 -9.95
CA PRO A 153 11.06 -3.39 -9.67
C PRO A 153 10.44 -3.98 -10.95
N ASP A 154 10.12 -5.28 -10.90
CA ASP A 154 9.35 -5.97 -11.94
C ASP A 154 7.94 -5.38 -12.06
N GLU A 155 7.39 -4.87 -10.95
CA GLU A 155 6.07 -4.24 -10.89
C GLU A 155 5.95 -3.28 -9.69
N ILE A 156 5.10 -2.26 -9.82
CA ILE A 156 4.61 -1.45 -8.70
C ILE A 156 3.10 -1.66 -8.54
N MET A 157 2.70 -2.20 -7.39
CA MET A 157 1.31 -2.45 -7.03
C MET A 157 0.77 -1.34 -6.14
N TYR A 158 -0.43 -0.85 -6.41
CA TYR A 158 -1.11 0.15 -5.60
C TYR A 158 -2.27 -0.48 -4.82
N LYS A 159 -2.37 -0.14 -3.53
CA LYS A 159 -3.52 -0.46 -2.68
C LYS A 159 -4.12 0.83 -2.14
N SER A 160 -5.30 1.19 -2.64
CA SER A 160 -5.94 2.48 -2.36
C SER A 160 -7.47 2.33 -2.43
N PRO A 161 -8.19 2.37 -1.29
CA PRO A 161 -9.65 2.39 -1.26
C PRO A 161 -10.30 3.48 -2.13
N LEU A 162 -9.65 4.63 -2.29
CA LEU A 162 -10.11 5.70 -3.16
C LEU A 162 -9.97 5.35 -4.64
N MET A 163 -8.87 4.71 -5.05
CA MET A 163 -8.72 4.17 -6.41
C MET A 163 -9.61 2.95 -6.66
N ASP A 164 -9.86 2.12 -5.65
CA ASP A 164 -10.85 1.03 -5.74
C ASP A 164 -12.26 1.60 -5.98
N ALA A 165 -12.60 2.70 -5.30
CA ALA A 165 -13.88 3.38 -5.46
C ALA A 165 -13.99 4.13 -6.80
N ILE A 166 -12.87 4.68 -7.31
CA ILE A 166 -12.77 5.48 -8.53
C ILE A 166 -11.62 4.95 -9.41
N PRO A 167 -11.80 3.82 -10.13
CA PRO A 167 -10.74 3.18 -10.90
C PRO A 167 -10.11 4.07 -11.98
N GLU A 168 -10.85 5.07 -12.47
CA GLU A 168 -10.36 6.06 -13.44
C GLU A 168 -9.16 6.86 -12.91
N LEU A 169 -9.02 6.99 -11.59
CA LEU A 169 -7.84 7.62 -10.98
C LEU A 169 -6.57 6.80 -11.20
N PHE A 170 -6.66 5.48 -11.14
CA PHE A 170 -5.53 4.60 -11.42
C PHE A 170 -5.15 4.62 -12.90
N ASP A 171 -6.12 4.71 -13.82
CA ASP A 171 -5.86 4.88 -15.24
C ASP A 171 -5.14 6.21 -15.55
N ARG A 172 -5.53 7.28 -14.85
CA ARG A 172 -4.84 8.58 -14.92
C ARG A 172 -3.41 8.50 -14.39
N LEU A 173 -3.19 7.79 -13.28
CA LEU A 173 -1.85 7.56 -12.72
C LEU A 173 -0.94 6.87 -13.74
N LYS A 174 -1.40 5.77 -14.36
CA LYS A 174 -0.67 5.09 -15.44
C LYS A 174 -0.34 6.05 -16.57
N THR A 175 -1.33 6.81 -17.03
CA THR A 175 -1.17 7.75 -18.16
C THR A 175 -0.12 8.81 -17.87
N ILE A 176 -0.20 9.48 -16.71
CA ILE A 176 0.72 10.56 -16.33
C ILE A 176 2.13 10.01 -16.10
N THR A 177 2.26 8.84 -15.45
CA THR A 177 3.57 8.22 -15.21
C THR A 177 4.29 7.92 -16.52
N THR A 178 3.59 7.33 -17.51
CA THR A 178 4.16 7.08 -18.85
C THR A 178 4.55 8.37 -19.57
N GLN A 179 3.74 9.42 -19.47
CA GLN A 179 4.04 10.72 -20.10
C GLN A 179 5.28 11.40 -19.51
N LEU A 180 5.51 11.24 -18.21
CA LEU A 180 6.65 11.82 -17.50
C LEU A 180 7.95 11.03 -17.69
N SER A 181 7.88 9.79 -18.19
CA SER A 181 9.05 8.93 -18.49
C SER A 181 9.14 8.53 -19.97
N PRO A 182 9.23 9.49 -20.91
CA PRO A 182 9.17 9.18 -22.35
C PRO A 182 10.42 8.45 -22.88
N MET A 183 11.49 8.36 -22.08
CA MET A 183 12.76 7.74 -22.49
C MET A 183 12.93 6.28 -22.04
N GLN A 184 11.98 5.72 -21.27
CA GLN A 184 11.99 4.29 -20.95
C GLN A 184 11.33 3.52 -22.09
N GLU A 185 12.08 2.62 -22.74
CA GLU A 185 11.56 1.76 -23.81
C GLU A 185 10.44 0.84 -23.31
N THR A 186 10.50 0.44 -22.04
CA THR A 186 9.49 -0.35 -21.35
C THR A 186 9.20 0.25 -19.97
N PRO A 187 8.03 0.89 -19.77
CA PRO A 187 7.63 1.39 -18.46
C PRO A 187 7.48 0.24 -17.45
N THR A 188 7.85 0.46 -16.19
CA THR A 188 7.56 -0.47 -15.10
C THR A 188 6.05 -0.75 -15.05
N PRO A 189 5.61 -2.02 -15.08
CA PRO A 189 4.21 -2.39 -14.92
C PRO A 189 3.60 -1.79 -13.64
N LEU A 190 2.37 -1.29 -13.76
CA LEU A 190 1.59 -0.80 -12.63
C LEU A 190 0.27 -1.57 -12.56
N SER A 191 -0.09 -2.06 -11.37
CA SER A 191 -1.41 -2.65 -11.11
C SER A 191 -2.04 -2.13 -9.83
N LEU A 192 -3.36 -2.32 -9.73
CA LEU A 192 -4.14 -2.06 -8.53
C LEU A 192 -4.45 -3.40 -7.88
N VAL A 193 -4.17 -3.52 -6.58
CA VAL A 193 -4.41 -4.75 -5.83
C VAL A 193 -5.91 -5.05 -5.80
N ALA A 194 -6.32 -6.17 -6.39
CA ALA A 194 -7.69 -6.63 -6.34
C ALA A 194 -8.00 -7.36 -5.00
N HIS A 195 -9.25 -7.32 -4.54
CA HIS A 195 -9.75 -8.12 -3.41
C HIS A 195 -8.95 -7.94 -2.09
N THR A 196 -8.63 -6.69 -1.74
CA THR A 196 -7.73 -6.31 -0.63
C THR A 196 -8.24 -6.61 0.78
N LYS A 197 -9.52 -6.98 0.96
CA LYS A 197 -10.16 -7.06 2.29
C LYS A 197 -9.39 -7.97 3.26
N TYR A 198 -8.83 -9.07 2.77
CA TYR A 198 -8.10 -10.03 3.58
C TYR A 198 -6.61 -10.09 3.29
N ALA A 199 -6.08 -9.23 2.41
CA ALA A 199 -4.69 -9.29 1.97
C ALA A 199 -3.72 -9.22 3.15
N SER A 200 -3.83 -8.19 4.00
CA SER A 200 -2.94 -8.04 5.16
C SER A 200 -3.11 -9.17 6.19
N LEU A 201 -4.33 -9.70 6.35
CA LEU A 201 -4.59 -10.82 7.26
C LEU A 201 -3.93 -12.11 6.77
N LEU A 202 -4.18 -12.48 5.50
CA LEU A 202 -3.63 -13.67 4.88
C LEU A 202 -2.10 -13.60 4.75
N GLY A 203 -1.57 -12.41 4.43
CA GLY A 203 -0.13 -12.14 4.48
C GLY A 203 0.46 -12.31 5.87
N GLY A 204 -0.26 -11.88 6.92
CA GLY A 204 0.11 -12.15 8.30
C GLY A 204 0.15 -13.65 8.63
N CYS A 205 -0.87 -14.40 8.20
CA CYS A 205 -0.91 -15.86 8.36
C CYS A 205 0.26 -16.53 7.65
N ALA A 206 0.56 -16.16 6.40
CA ALA A 206 1.67 -16.74 5.66
C ALA A 206 3.03 -16.38 6.28
N MET A 207 3.23 -15.13 6.70
CA MET A 207 4.45 -14.69 7.38
C MET A 207 4.70 -15.48 8.67
N VAL A 208 3.68 -15.64 9.52
CA VAL A 208 3.80 -16.42 10.77
C VAL A 208 4.01 -17.92 10.46
N THR A 209 3.33 -18.46 9.45
CA THR A 209 3.49 -19.86 9.04
C THR A 209 4.92 -20.15 8.60
N ARG A 210 5.49 -19.30 7.74
CA ARG A 210 6.88 -19.40 7.28
C ARG A 210 7.86 -19.39 8.45
N LYS A 211 7.69 -18.44 9.37
CA LYS A 211 8.57 -18.29 10.53
C LYS A 211 8.52 -19.48 11.49
N ILE A 212 7.33 -20.00 11.79
CA ILE A 212 7.17 -21.14 12.71
C ILE A 212 7.71 -22.44 12.09
N LEU A 213 7.60 -22.60 10.78
CA LEU A 213 8.03 -23.81 10.07
C LEU A 213 9.47 -23.73 9.55
N ASP A 214 10.18 -22.62 9.76
CA ASP A 214 11.54 -22.39 9.24
C ASP A 214 11.60 -22.48 7.69
N LEU A 215 10.60 -21.88 7.03
CA LEU A 215 10.41 -21.88 5.56
C LEU A 215 10.49 -20.46 4.98
N GLU A 216 11.25 -19.57 5.59
CA GLU A 216 11.34 -18.16 5.17
C GLU A 216 11.93 -18.02 3.76
N ASP A 217 12.89 -18.88 3.41
CA ASP A 217 13.64 -18.85 2.14
C ASP A 217 13.05 -19.76 1.04
N LEU A 218 11.90 -20.39 1.29
CA LEU A 218 11.29 -21.33 0.35
C LEU A 218 10.13 -20.72 -0.42
N GLU A 219 9.91 -21.14 -1.66
CA GLU A 219 8.72 -20.79 -2.41
C GLU A 219 7.51 -21.55 -1.82
N LEU A 220 6.51 -20.83 -1.32
CA LEU A 220 5.28 -21.40 -0.76
C LEU A 220 4.08 -20.88 -1.54
N ASN A 221 3.33 -21.80 -2.13
CA ASN A 221 2.10 -21.49 -2.84
C ASN A 221 0.91 -21.89 -1.98
N PHE A 222 0.28 -20.90 -1.34
CA PHE A 222 -0.93 -21.16 -0.58
C PHE A 222 -2.12 -21.29 -1.53
N THR A 223 -2.96 -22.31 -1.32
CA THR A 223 -4.16 -22.46 -2.13
C THR A 223 -5.11 -21.29 -1.85
N PRO A 224 -5.55 -20.54 -2.88
CA PRO A 224 -6.41 -19.39 -2.69
C PRO A 224 -7.72 -19.82 -2.02
N VAL A 225 -8.14 -19.06 -1.01
CA VAL A 225 -9.45 -19.24 -0.40
C VAL A 225 -10.49 -18.84 -1.44
N ARG A 226 -11.12 -19.81 -2.11
CA ARG A 226 -12.33 -19.54 -2.92
C ARG A 226 -13.35 -18.92 -1.97
N GLU A 227 -13.91 -17.75 -2.31
CA GLU A 227 -14.92 -17.01 -1.52
C GLU A 227 -16.20 -17.82 -1.13
N ARG A 228 -16.28 -19.11 -1.46
CA ARG A 228 -17.39 -20.00 -1.09
C ARG A 228 -17.39 -20.49 0.36
N ALA A 229 -16.45 -20.08 1.22
CA ALA A 229 -16.34 -20.63 2.58
C ALA A 229 -16.45 -19.59 3.72
N LEU A 230 -16.76 -18.33 3.43
CA LEU A 230 -16.98 -17.29 4.46
C LEU A 230 -18.40 -16.73 4.30
N VAL A 231 -19.41 -17.55 4.63
CA VAL A 231 -20.80 -17.16 4.89
C VAL A 231 -21.16 -17.64 6.28
#